data_AF-A0A3B1CQS7-F1
#
_entry.id   AF-A0A3B1CQS7-F1
#
_cell.length_a   1.000
_cell.length_b   1.000
_cell.length_c   1.000
_cell.angle_alpha   90.00
_cell.angle_beta   90.00
_cell.angle_gamma   90.00
#
_symmetry.space_group_name_H-M   'P 1'
#
loop_
_entity.id
_entity.type
_entity.pdbx_description
1 polymer ?
#
loop_
_entity_poly.entity_id
_entity_poly.type
_entity_poly.pdbx_seq_one_letter_code
_entity_poly.pdbx_strand_id
1 'polypeptide(L)'
;MSESISESGKGPLPEGEDTEILDACFAPGIEPDDIAPFWALRQKTLTLRAFVTLFRGSETDVLLRLLVLSEMVSRVDPPWWGMGELRHAFGYLSGTALETVLKRLRDGGLISYDRETNSYSVTTPGQKVQSAVNLFLKNEEDEGIGMLTGLVYAGEVAGTLGKEEFEHLLYRLNQLEKEMIGAVESMSEHRILKARERYQSIWKYIEKGTDIIKKITRNTELDRASHKLAQQIGHAQSRLAKFTSIFQRALNDMDRQRIHLGNSGVSTSDLNRYLMNLDSNTLIELLDDVVGVPVMPAFLLSDIVADIAEYELIDRERQSPEDWILPEIIESPPTDESFSDDLALLETLHSEVSSIDGEKSLAELVPKRNYEESVYRLSMISLIGAKGEYGNSQVTGFINLPLRIDFNDGIETVMREGVKTISEGTISRKGQ
;
A
#
# COMPACT_ATOMS: atom_id res chain seq x y z
N MET A 1 -76.12 18.96 27.18
CA MET A 1 -75.59 17.93 28.09
C MET A 1 -74.92 16.86 27.24
N SER A 2 -73.72 16.48 27.66
CA SER A 2 -72.98 15.26 27.27
C SER A 2 -72.13 15.33 26.00
N GLU A 3 -70.85 15.54 26.26
CA GLU A 3 -69.66 15.38 25.41
C GLU A 3 -69.58 14.04 24.67
N SER A 4 -68.97 14.07 23.49
CA SER A 4 -68.03 13.03 23.07
C SER A 4 -66.95 13.69 22.19
N ILE A 5 -65.75 13.76 22.76
CA ILE A 5 -64.52 14.23 22.12
C ILE A 5 -64.02 13.08 21.24
N SER A 6 -63.88 13.31 19.94
CA SER A 6 -63.09 12.45 19.05
C SER A 6 -61.84 13.22 18.64
N GLU A 7 -60.70 12.58 18.90
CA GLU A 7 -59.36 13.05 18.58
C GLU A 7 -59.22 13.33 17.07
N SER A 8 -58.80 14.54 16.72
CA SER A 8 -58.24 14.84 15.40
C SER A 8 -56.92 15.58 15.58
N GLY A 9 -55.85 15.05 15.00
CA GLY A 9 -54.66 15.83 14.67
C GLY A 9 -53.39 15.50 15.45
N LYS A 10 -52.80 14.33 15.20
CA LYS A 10 -51.34 14.21 15.12
C LYS A 10 -51.00 13.66 13.74
N GLY A 11 -50.81 14.59 12.79
CA GLY A 11 -50.12 14.28 11.54
C GLY A 11 -48.64 13.97 11.83
N PRO A 12 -48.02 13.08 11.04
CA PRO A 12 -46.60 12.76 11.18
C PRO A 12 -45.73 13.98 10.87
N LEU A 13 -44.49 13.95 11.39
CA LEU A 13 -43.43 14.93 11.15
C LEU A 13 -43.21 15.16 9.62
N PRO A 14 -42.75 16.36 9.20
CA PRO A 14 -42.64 16.69 7.79
C PRO A 14 -41.48 15.90 7.15
N GLU A 15 -41.81 14.89 6.36
CA GLU A 15 -40.86 14.08 5.56
C GLU A 15 -40.74 14.54 4.09
N GLY A 16 -41.40 15.65 3.71
CA GLY A 16 -41.70 15.95 2.30
C GLY A 16 -40.61 16.64 1.47
N GLU A 17 -39.99 17.73 1.94
CA GLU A 17 -39.28 18.62 1.00
C GLU A 17 -37.87 18.15 0.60
N ASP A 18 -37.11 17.52 1.49
CA ASP A 18 -35.74 17.07 1.18
C ASP A 18 -35.72 15.73 0.41
N THR A 19 -36.75 14.88 0.60
CA THR A 19 -36.86 13.55 -0.02
C THR A 19 -37.21 13.67 -1.51
N GLU A 20 -38.12 14.58 -1.86
CA GLU A 20 -38.53 14.83 -3.24
C GLU A 20 -37.37 15.36 -4.13
N ILE A 21 -36.40 16.07 -3.55
CA ILE A 21 -35.20 16.58 -4.27
C ILE A 21 -34.19 15.45 -4.52
N LEU A 22 -34.08 14.49 -3.60
CA LEU A 22 -33.15 13.36 -3.71
C LEU A 22 -33.65 12.31 -4.70
N ASP A 23 -34.95 12.02 -4.70
CA ASP A 23 -35.55 11.06 -5.63
C ASP A 23 -35.43 11.54 -7.09
N ALA A 24 -35.42 12.86 -7.31
CA ALA A 24 -35.19 13.49 -8.61
C ALA A 24 -33.74 13.36 -9.14
N CYS A 25 -32.78 12.94 -8.31
CA CYS A 25 -31.38 12.73 -8.72
C CYS A 25 -31.15 11.36 -9.36
N PHE A 26 -32.11 10.43 -9.27
CA PHE A 26 -31.99 9.08 -9.83
C PHE A 26 -32.47 9.05 -11.29
N ALA A 27 -31.85 8.19 -12.10
CA ALA A 27 -32.25 8.01 -13.48
C ALA A 27 -33.70 7.49 -13.57
N PRO A 28 -34.47 7.86 -14.62
CA PRO A 28 -35.86 7.46 -14.74
C PRO A 28 -36.01 5.94 -14.72
N GLY A 29 -36.93 5.44 -13.88
CA GLY A 29 -37.20 4.00 -13.72
C GLY A 29 -36.34 3.29 -12.68
N ILE A 30 -35.47 4.01 -11.96
CA ILE A 30 -34.73 3.47 -10.82
C ILE A 30 -35.45 3.87 -9.52
N GLU A 31 -35.90 2.87 -8.76
CA GLU A 31 -36.42 3.08 -7.41
C GLU A 31 -35.24 3.21 -6.42
N PRO A 32 -35.12 4.32 -5.66
CA PRO A 32 -34.01 4.52 -4.74
C PRO A 32 -33.89 3.41 -3.68
N ASP A 33 -35.02 2.87 -3.23
CA ASP A 33 -35.06 1.82 -2.20
C ASP A 33 -34.55 0.45 -2.69
N ASP A 34 -34.47 0.23 -4.01
CA ASP A 34 -33.92 -1.00 -4.59
C ASP A 34 -32.37 -0.99 -4.62
N ILE A 35 -31.74 0.16 -4.36
CA ILE A 35 -30.28 0.29 -4.33
C ILE A 35 -29.78 -0.04 -2.92
N ALA A 36 -29.33 -1.27 -2.70
CA ALA A 36 -28.90 -1.74 -1.37
C ALA A 36 -27.86 -0.82 -0.65
N PRO A 37 -26.83 -0.27 -1.32
CA PRO A 37 -25.92 0.70 -0.70
C PRO A 37 -26.61 2.00 -0.25
N PHE A 38 -27.58 2.50 -1.03
CA PHE A 38 -28.31 3.73 -0.72
C PHE A 38 -29.28 3.50 0.44
N TRP A 39 -29.99 2.38 0.43
CA TRP A 39 -30.90 1.99 1.52
C TRP A 39 -30.15 1.90 2.86
N ALA A 40 -28.96 1.30 2.88
CA ALA A 40 -28.12 1.25 4.08
C ALA A 40 -27.73 2.65 4.60
N LEU A 41 -27.49 3.61 3.71
CA LEU A 41 -27.22 5.01 4.08
C LEU A 41 -28.48 5.72 4.59
N ARG A 42 -29.64 5.49 3.98
CA ARG A 42 -30.94 6.06 4.38
C ARG A 42 -31.30 5.66 5.81
N GLN A 43 -30.92 4.46 6.25
CA GLN A 43 -31.07 4.04 7.66
C GLN A 43 -30.23 4.83 8.66
N LYS A 44 -29.16 5.51 8.21
CA LYS A 44 -28.25 6.29 9.06
C LYS A 44 -28.54 7.79 9.03
N THR A 45 -29.72 8.20 8.57
CA THR A 45 -30.10 9.62 8.40
C THR A 45 -29.87 10.48 9.65
N LEU A 46 -30.10 9.95 10.85
CA LEU A 46 -29.82 10.68 12.10
C LEU A 46 -28.33 10.99 12.30
N THR A 47 -27.45 10.05 11.96
CA THR A 47 -26.00 10.26 12.02
C THR A 47 -25.54 11.21 10.93
N LEU A 48 -26.08 11.08 9.71
CA LEU A 48 -25.79 11.99 8.60
C LEU A 48 -26.22 13.44 8.92
N ARG A 49 -27.41 13.62 9.50
CA ARG A 49 -27.90 14.93 9.96
C ARG A 49 -27.04 15.52 11.07
N ALA A 50 -26.49 14.69 11.95
CA ALA A 50 -25.55 15.13 12.97
C ALA A 50 -24.24 15.64 12.36
N PHE A 51 -23.68 14.94 11.35
CA PHE A 51 -22.53 15.43 10.58
C PHE A 51 -22.83 16.74 9.86
N VAL A 52 -23.97 16.83 9.16
CA VAL A 52 -24.40 18.08 8.48
C VAL A 52 -24.52 19.21 9.50
N THR A 53 -25.09 18.96 10.67
CA THR A 53 -25.23 19.98 11.71
C THR A 53 -23.90 20.39 12.32
N LEU A 54 -22.88 19.52 12.32
CA LEU A 54 -21.57 19.85 12.85
C LEU A 54 -20.73 20.68 11.85
N PHE A 55 -20.81 20.35 10.57
CA PHE A 55 -19.93 20.88 9.52
C PHE A 55 -20.54 21.97 8.62
N ARG A 56 -21.84 22.28 8.76
CA ARG A 56 -22.48 23.33 7.93
C ARG A 56 -22.21 24.74 8.43
N GLY A 57 -21.73 25.65 7.58
CA GLY A 57 -21.57 27.08 7.92
C GLY A 57 -20.14 27.57 7.69
N SER A 58 -19.78 28.68 8.33
CA SER A 58 -18.40 29.18 8.29
C SER A 58 -17.46 28.29 9.11
N GLU A 59 -16.16 28.37 8.84
CA GLU A 59 -15.13 27.66 9.61
C GLU A 59 -15.23 27.97 11.11
N THR A 60 -15.46 29.25 11.45
CA THR A 60 -15.67 29.68 12.85
C THR A 60 -16.86 28.97 13.49
N ASP A 61 -17.98 28.83 12.78
CA ASP A 61 -19.16 28.13 13.30
C ASP A 61 -18.89 26.64 13.54
N VAL A 62 -18.11 26.01 12.65
CA VAL A 62 -17.70 24.61 12.78
C VAL A 62 -16.79 24.44 14.00
N LEU A 63 -15.75 25.26 14.13
CA LEU A 63 -14.82 25.23 15.26
C LEU A 63 -15.54 25.41 16.60
N LEU A 64 -16.46 26.36 16.70
CA LEU A 64 -17.22 26.58 17.93
C LEU A 64 -18.10 25.39 18.32
N ARG A 65 -18.77 24.75 17.35
CA ARG A 65 -19.57 23.54 17.62
C ARG A 65 -18.71 22.35 18.00
N LEU A 66 -17.57 22.16 17.33
CA LEU A 66 -16.61 21.11 17.66
C LEU A 66 -16.04 21.27 19.06
N LEU A 67 -15.63 22.49 19.41
CA LEU A 67 -15.12 22.83 20.73
C LEU A 67 -16.13 22.51 21.83
N VAL A 68 -17.36 23.01 21.69
CA VAL A 68 -18.43 22.82 22.68
C VAL A 68 -18.80 21.34 22.80
N LEU A 69 -18.99 20.63 21.68
CA LEU A 69 -19.34 19.22 21.70
C LEU A 69 -18.22 18.35 22.28
N SER A 70 -16.96 18.63 21.93
CA SER A 70 -15.79 17.90 22.44
C SER A 70 -15.69 18.00 23.96
N GLU A 71 -15.84 19.20 24.51
CA GLU A 71 -15.76 19.43 25.94
C GLU A 71 -16.97 18.82 26.69
N MET A 72 -18.17 18.85 26.10
CA MET A 72 -19.32 18.18 26.69
C MET A 72 -19.17 16.64 26.74
N VAL A 73 -18.50 16.05 25.74
CA VAL A 73 -18.24 14.60 25.66
C VAL A 73 -17.06 14.16 26.53
N SER A 74 -16.11 15.05 26.83
CA SER A 74 -14.93 14.71 27.66
C SER A 74 -15.30 14.43 29.13
N ARG A 75 -16.44 14.96 29.60
CA ARG A 75 -16.93 14.75 30.97
C ARG A 75 -17.54 13.36 31.14
N VAL A 76 -16.95 12.57 32.05
CA VAL A 76 -17.35 11.18 32.31
C VAL A 76 -18.47 11.08 33.36
N ASP A 77 -18.43 11.91 34.42
CA ASP A 77 -19.42 11.88 35.50
C ASP A 77 -19.51 13.26 36.20
N PRO A 78 -20.72 13.85 36.38
CA PRO A 78 -21.98 13.45 35.76
C PRO A 78 -22.03 13.75 34.25
N PRO A 79 -22.74 12.95 33.45
CA PRO A 79 -22.87 13.13 31.98
C PRO A 79 -23.87 14.23 31.58
N TRP A 80 -24.43 14.96 32.54
CA TRP A 80 -25.33 16.09 32.33
C TRP A 80 -24.69 17.40 32.77
N TRP A 81 -25.10 18.49 32.12
CA TRP A 81 -24.52 19.81 32.28
C TRP A 81 -25.60 20.86 32.58
N GLY A 82 -25.44 21.60 33.67
CA GLY A 82 -26.30 22.76 33.94
C GLY A 82 -25.93 23.96 33.05
N MET A 83 -26.89 24.85 32.75
CA MET A 83 -26.60 26.06 31.96
C MET A 83 -25.55 26.97 32.63
N GLY A 84 -25.56 27.06 33.97
CA GLY A 84 -24.53 27.80 34.72
C GLY A 84 -23.14 27.17 34.59
N GLU A 85 -23.05 25.84 34.61
CA GLU A 85 -21.80 25.10 34.42
C GLU A 85 -21.26 25.29 32.99
N LEU A 86 -22.12 25.24 31.98
CA LEU A 86 -21.73 25.49 30.59
C LEU A 86 -21.19 26.91 30.42
N ARG A 87 -21.87 27.93 30.97
CA ARG A 87 -21.37 29.31 30.91
C ARG A 87 -20.02 29.47 31.63
N HIS A 88 -19.80 28.73 32.71
CA HIS A 88 -18.53 28.75 33.42
C HIS A 88 -17.42 28.05 32.61
N ALA A 89 -17.67 26.84 32.10
CA ALA A 89 -16.71 26.07 31.32
C ALA A 89 -16.30 26.78 30.02
N PHE A 90 -17.25 27.47 29.38
CA PHE A 90 -17.02 28.25 28.16
C PHE A 90 -16.97 29.76 28.42
N GLY A 91 -16.46 30.19 29.59
CA GLY A 91 -16.43 31.61 29.99
C GLY A 91 -15.62 32.53 29.05
N TYR A 92 -14.81 31.95 28.17
CA TYR A 92 -14.08 32.65 27.10
C TYR A 92 -14.93 32.89 25.83
N LEU A 93 -16.14 32.32 25.73
CA LEU A 93 -17.09 32.58 24.65
C LEU A 93 -18.13 33.62 25.08
N SER A 94 -18.61 34.42 24.12
CA SER A 94 -19.76 35.30 24.38
C SER A 94 -21.02 34.47 24.65
N GLY A 95 -21.87 34.94 25.56
CA GLY A 95 -23.10 34.23 25.93
C GLY A 95 -24.02 33.97 24.74
N THR A 96 -24.08 34.90 23.79
CA THR A 96 -24.86 34.76 22.55
C THR A 96 -24.29 33.69 21.62
N ALA A 97 -22.96 33.60 21.48
CA ALA A 97 -22.31 32.57 20.68
C ALA A 97 -22.56 31.18 21.27
N LEU A 98 -22.38 31.02 22.59
CA LEU A 98 -22.63 29.75 23.27
C LEU A 98 -24.09 29.29 23.13
N GLU A 99 -25.06 30.19 23.36
CA GLU A 99 -26.48 29.86 23.20
C GLU A 99 -26.84 29.50 21.75
N THR A 100 -26.23 30.17 20.77
CA THR A 100 -26.42 29.86 19.36
C THR A 100 -25.89 28.46 19.03
N VAL A 101 -24.70 28.12 19.52
CA VAL A 101 -24.09 26.80 19.34
C VAL A 101 -24.93 25.72 20.00
N LEU A 102 -25.33 25.90 21.27
CA LEU A 102 -26.18 24.94 21.99
C LEU A 102 -27.52 24.74 21.29
N LYS A 103 -28.15 25.82 20.81
CA LYS A 103 -29.38 25.73 20.02
C LYS A 103 -29.16 24.90 18.75
N ARG A 104 -28.10 25.16 17.99
CA ARG A 104 -27.79 24.41 16.76
C ARG A 104 -27.50 22.94 17.03
N LEU A 105 -26.71 22.63 18.05
CA LEU A 105 -26.42 21.24 18.44
C LEU A 105 -27.69 20.51 18.88
N ARG A 106 -28.61 21.19 19.56
CA ARG A 106 -29.91 20.63 19.96
C ARG A 106 -30.83 20.41 18.77
N ASP A 107 -30.95 21.39 17.89
CA ASP A 107 -31.80 21.31 16.69
C ASP A 107 -31.31 20.24 15.69
N GLY A 108 -30.00 19.94 15.71
CA GLY A 108 -29.40 18.82 14.97
C GLY A 108 -29.46 17.47 15.68
N GLY A 109 -30.01 17.41 16.89
CA GLY A 109 -30.11 16.18 17.68
C GLY A 109 -28.78 15.65 18.21
N LEU A 110 -27.73 16.48 18.32
CA LEU A 110 -26.46 16.08 18.93
C LEU A 110 -26.51 16.16 20.46
N ILE A 111 -27.25 17.13 20.99
CA ILE A 111 -27.49 17.27 22.43
C ILE A 111 -28.99 17.27 22.73
N SER A 112 -29.36 16.79 23.91
CA SER A 112 -30.73 16.86 24.43
C SER A 112 -30.78 17.81 25.63
N TYR A 113 -31.94 18.43 25.84
CA TYR A 113 -32.19 19.30 26.98
C TYR A 113 -33.37 18.74 27.77
N ASP A 114 -33.11 18.39 29.02
CA ASP A 114 -34.12 17.92 29.95
C ASP A 114 -34.70 19.10 30.74
N ARG A 115 -36.03 19.25 30.67
CA ARG A 115 -36.76 20.32 31.34
C ARG A 115 -36.93 20.08 32.83
N GLU A 116 -36.95 18.83 33.27
CA GLU A 116 -37.17 18.48 34.68
C GLU A 116 -35.92 18.76 35.52
N THR A 117 -34.76 18.40 34.98
CA THR A 117 -33.47 18.62 35.64
C THR A 117 -32.75 19.91 35.19
N ASN A 118 -33.31 20.65 34.22
CA ASN A 118 -32.72 21.85 33.62
C ASN A 118 -31.26 21.62 33.17
N SER A 119 -31.04 20.47 32.52
CA SER A 119 -29.71 19.99 32.19
C SER A 119 -29.59 19.58 30.72
N TYR A 120 -28.38 19.68 30.18
CA TYR A 120 -28.03 19.23 28.84
C TYR A 120 -27.26 17.92 28.91
N SER A 121 -27.55 17.00 28.00
CA SER A 121 -26.78 15.76 27.84
C SER A 121 -26.45 15.51 26.38
N VAL A 122 -25.35 14.83 26.11
CA VAL A 122 -24.98 14.45 24.75
C VAL A 122 -25.75 13.20 24.34
N THR A 123 -26.37 13.23 23.17
CA THR A 123 -27.12 12.10 22.62
C THR A 123 -26.21 11.02 22.03
N THR A 124 -26.73 9.82 21.77
CA THR A 124 -25.97 8.75 21.10
C THR A 124 -25.43 9.15 19.71
N PRO A 125 -26.18 9.83 18.82
CA PRO A 125 -25.61 10.38 17.59
C PRO A 125 -24.48 11.39 17.83
N GLY A 126 -24.66 12.29 18.81
CA GLY A 126 -23.62 13.26 19.20
C GLY A 126 -22.32 12.60 19.65
N GLN A 127 -22.42 11.57 20.50
CA GLN A 127 -21.27 10.77 20.93
C GLN A 127 -20.57 10.08 19.76
N LYS A 128 -21.33 9.40 18.88
CA LYS A 128 -20.77 8.69 17.71
C LYS A 128 -20.02 9.63 16.76
N VAL A 129 -20.61 10.79 16.46
CA VAL A 129 -19.97 11.79 15.59
C VAL A 129 -18.73 12.37 16.25
N GLN A 130 -18.78 12.70 17.55
CA GLN A 130 -17.60 13.20 18.27
C GLN A 130 -16.47 12.17 18.33
N SER A 131 -16.78 10.87 18.51
CA SER A 131 -15.78 9.80 18.45
C SER A 131 -15.13 9.70 17.07
N ALA A 132 -15.92 9.80 16.00
CA ALA A 132 -15.40 9.80 14.62
C ALA A 132 -14.51 11.03 14.37
N VAL A 133 -14.95 12.22 14.77
CA VAL A 133 -14.15 13.44 14.62
C VAL A 133 -12.87 13.39 15.44
N ASN A 134 -12.93 12.92 16.69
CA ASN A 134 -11.74 12.73 17.51
C ASN A 134 -10.76 11.74 16.86
N LEU A 135 -11.25 10.70 16.19
CA LEU A 135 -10.40 9.81 15.43
C LEU A 135 -9.70 10.53 14.27
N PHE A 136 -10.45 11.30 13.47
CA PHE A 136 -9.87 12.07 12.37
C PHE A 136 -8.86 13.12 12.85
N LEU A 137 -9.13 13.79 13.97
CA LEU A 137 -8.26 14.82 14.54
C LEU A 137 -7.05 14.24 15.30
N LYS A 138 -7.16 13.03 15.87
CA LYS A 138 -6.04 12.34 16.56
C LYS A 138 -5.10 11.62 15.62
N ASN A 139 -5.51 11.39 14.36
CA ASN A 139 -4.61 10.86 13.34
C ASN A 139 -3.57 11.93 12.99
N GLU A 140 -2.55 12.10 13.83
CA GLU A 140 -1.23 12.44 13.32
C GLU A 140 -0.83 11.36 12.31
N GLU A 141 -0.11 11.76 11.26
CA GLU A 141 0.32 10.86 10.16
C GLU A 141 1.11 9.62 10.65
N ASP A 142 1.50 9.58 11.92
CA ASP A 142 2.29 8.53 12.56
C ASP A 142 1.49 7.44 13.29
N GLU A 143 0.19 7.64 13.59
CA GLU A 143 -0.61 6.65 14.36
C GLU A 143 -1.49 5.71 13.50
N GLY A 144 -1.63 5.99 12.20
CA GLY A 144 -2.60 5.31 11.32
C GLY A 144 -2.44 3.79 11.25
N ILE A 145 -1.21 3.27 11.20
CA ILE A 145 -0.95 1.82 11.19
C ILE A 145 -1.30 1.18 12.54
N GLY A 146 -1.04 1.87 13.66
CA GLY A 146 -1.40 1.38 14.99
C GLY A 146 -2.90 1.26 15.20
N MET A 147 -3.65 2.25 14.71
CA MET A 147 -5.11 2.25 14.76
C MET A 147 -5.70 1.15 13.87
N LEU A 148 -5.22 1.00 12.63
CA LEU A 148 -5.68 -0.03 11.70
C LEU A 148 -5.38 -1.44 12.20
N THR A 149 -4.20 -1.69 12.76
CA THR A 149 -3.88 -2.96 13.41
C THR A 149 -4.84 -3.25 14.58
N GLY A 150 -5.19 -2.22 15.36
CA GLY A 150 -6.16 -2.33 16.44
C GLY A 150 -7.58 -2.67 15.96
N LEU A 151 -8.01 -2.08 14.84
CA LEU A 151 -9.30 -2.39 14.22
C LEU A 151 -9.34 -3.83 13.67
N VAL A 152 -8.28 -4.26 12.99
CA VAL A 152 -8.17 -5.64 12.49
C VAL A 152 -8.23 -6.65 13.65
N TYR A 153 -7.58 -6.34 14.78
CA TYR A 153 -7.66 -7.16 15.99
C TYR A 153 -9.08 -7.23 16.57
N ALA A 154 -9.75 -6.08 16.67
CA ALA A 154 -11.11 -6.01 17.19
C ALA A 154 -12.09 -6.78 16.28
N GLY A 155 -11.93 -6.66 14.95
CA GLY A 155 -12.70 -7.40 13.97
C GLY A 155 -12.49 -8.92 14.05
N GLU A 156 -11.27 -9.39 14.32
CA GLU A 156 -10.96 -10.81 14.53
C GLU A 156 -11.72 -11.38 15.74
N VAL A 157 -11.62 -10.70 16.90
CA VAL A 157 -12.27 -11.14 18.15
C VAL A 157 -13.80 -11.10 18.03
N ALA A 158 -14.33 -10.11 17.33
CA ALA A 158 -15.76 -9.95 17.13
C ALA A 158 -16.32 -10.79 15.96
N GLY A 159 -15.49 -11.51 15.22
CA GLY A 159 -15.90 -12.26 14.02
C GLY A 159 -16.42 -11.38 12.88
N THR A 160 -16.09 -10.09 12.88
CA THR A 160 -16.55 -9.06 11.93
C THR A 160 -15.35 -8.49 11.17
N LEU A 161 -14.50 -9.38 10.68
CA LEU A 161 -13.36 -9.00 9.83
C LEU A 161 -13.86 -8.41 8.51
N GLY A 162 -13.78 -7.08 8.38
CA GLY A 162 -14.09 -6.40 7.14
C GLY A 162 -12.91 -6.43 6.16
N LYS A 163 -13.23 -6.53 4.87
CA LYS A 163 -12.26 -6.52 3.77
C LYS A 163 -11.56 -5.15 3.64
N GLU A 164 -12.29 -4.07 3.94
CA GLU A 164 -11.83 -2.69 3.80
C GLU A 164 -10.68 -2.36 4.75
N GLU A 165 -10.72 -2.87 5.99
CA GLU A 165 -9.66 -2.67 6.99
C GLU A 165 -8.34 -3.31 6.55
N PHE A 166 -8.40 -4.49 5.93
CA PHE A 166 -7.21 -5.14 5.37
C PHE A 166 -6.64 -4.39 4.18
N GLU A 167 -7.49 -3.96 3.25
CA GLU A 167 -7.06 -3.17 2.09
C GLU A 167 -6.41 -1.85 2.52
N HIS A 168 -6.98 -1.19 3.52
CA HIS A 168 -6.42 0.04 4.05
C HIS A 168 -5.10 -0.19 4.81
N LEU A 169 -5.00 -1.25 5.63
CA LEU A 169 -3.75 -1.61 6.28
C LEU A 169 -2.66 -1.91 5.24
N LEU A 170 -2.98 -2.70 4.21
CA LEU A 170 -2.05 -3.03 3.12
C LEU A 170 -1.58 -1.76 2.39
N TYR A 171 -2.50 -0.85 2.06
CA TYR A 171 -2.17 0.43 1.45
C TYR A 171 -1.18 1.23 2.32
N ARG A 172 -1.43 1.33 3.62
CA ARG A 172 -0.55 2.06 4.55
C ARG A 172 0.83 1.42 4.70
N LEU A 173 0.91 0.10 4.74
CA LEU A 173 2.21 -0.60 4.77
C LEU A 173 3.01 -0.33 3.49
N ASN A 174 2.37 -0.36 2.32
CA ASN A 174 3.05 -0.06 1.05
C ASN A 174 3.47 1.41 0.95
N GLN A 175 2.67 2.35 1.47
CA GLN A 175 3.05 3.77 1.55
C GLN A 175 4.26 3.97 2.46
N LEU A 176 4.26 3.34 3.65
CA LEU A 176 5.39 3.38 4.55
C LEU A 176 6.66 2.85 3.86
N GLU A 177 6.58 1.72 3.16
CA GLU A 177 7.71 1.16 2.41
C GLU A 177 8.25 2.19 1.39
N LYS A 178 7.38 2.82 0.61
CA LYS A 178 7.76 3.85 -0.38
C LYS A 178 8.47 5.05 0.27
N GLU A 179 7.99 5.52 1.40
CA GLU A 179 8.62 6.63 2.13
C GLU A 179 10.01 6.25 2.65
N MET A 180 10.18 5.03 3.16
CA MET A 180 11.47 4.57 3.66
C MET A 180 12.50 4.42 2.54
N ILE A 181 12.09 3.94 1.37
CA ILE A 181 12.93 3.91 0.16
C ILE A 181 13.36 5.33 -0.21
N GLY A 182 12.40 6.26 -0.35
CA GLY A 182 12.70 7.64 -0.72
C GLY A 182 13.60 8.36 0.28
N ALA A 183 13.52 8.02 1.57
CA ALA A 183 14.43 8.55 2.58
C ALA A 183 15.86 8.06 2.38
N VAL A 184 16.07 6.77 2.10
CA VAL A 184 17.40 6.20 1.85
C VAL A 184 17.99 6.74 0.54
N GLU A 185 17.20 6.81 -0.52
CA GLU A 185 17.61 7.34 -1.83
C GLU A 185 17.98 8.82 -1.78
N SER A 186 17.39 9.59 -0.86
CA SER A 186 17.69 11.02 -0.73
C SER A 186 19.13 11.33 -0.32
N MET A 187 19.87 10.33 0.18
CA MET A 187 21.22 10.48 0.74
C MET A 187 21.32 11.59 1.81
N SER A 188 20.20 11.96 2.42
CA SER A 188 20.11 13.01 3.43
C SER A 188 20.06 12.38 4.82
N GLU A 189 21.06 12.66 5.64
CA GLU A 189 21.20 12.08 6.99
C GLU A 189 19.97 12.40 7.84
N HIS A 190 19.50 13.65 7.76
CA HIS A 190 18.32 14.10 8.48
C HIS A 190 17.06 13.35 8.05
N ARG A 191 16.86 13.11 6.75
CA ARG A 191 15.70 12.36 6.24
C ARG A 191 15.78 10.89 6.63
N ILE A 192 16.97 10.29 6.59
CA ILE A 192 17.21 8.91 7.02
C ILE A 192 16.96 8.74 8.52
N LEU A 193 17.44 9.68 9.35
CA LEU A 193 17.21 9.66 10.81
C LEU A 193 15.73 9.81 11.15
N LYS A 194 15.04 10.78 10.52
CA LYS A 194 13.60 11.00 10.70
C LYS A 194 12.78 9.77 10.27
N ALA A 195 13.11 9.18 9.12
CA ALA A 195 12.47 7.96 8.64
C ALA A 195 12.72 6.76 9.57
N ARG A 196 13.93 6.63 10.11
CA ARG A 196 14.27 5.59 11.09
C ARG A 196 13.48 5.73 12.39
N GLU A 197 13.39 6.94 12.93
CA GLU A 197 12.61 7.22 14.14
C GLU A 197 11.12 6.90 13.93
N ARG A 198 10.55 7.34 12.81
CA ARG A 198 9.18 7.01 12.40
C ARG A 198 8.96 5.50 12.26
N TYR A 199 9.89 4.79 11.61
CA TYR A 199 9.80 3.35 11.48
C TYR A 199 9.82 2.64 12.84
N GLN A 200 10.70 3.07 13.76
CA GLN A 200 10.80 2.50 15.10
C GLN A 200 9.53 2.71 15.94
N SER A 201 8.88 3.87 15.83
CA SER A 201 7.65 4.14 16.57
C SER A 201 6.48 3.25 16.11
N ILE A 202 6.44 2.93 14.81
CA ILE A 202 5.39 2.12 14.18
C ILE A 202 5.67 0.61 14.28
N TRP A 203 6.94 0.18 14.39
CA TRP A 203 7.36 -1.22 14.38
C TRP A 203 6.57 -2.12 15.35
N LYS A 204 6.33 -1.64 16.58
CA LYS A 204 5.55 -2.38 17.59
C LYS A 204 4.13 -2.75 17.13
N TYR A 205 3.53 -1.98 16.24
CA TYR A 205 2.20 -2.26 15.69
C TYR A 205 2.27 -3.21 14.50
N ILE A 206 3.36 -3.17 13.73
CA ILE A 206 3.61 -4.12 12.63
C ILE A 206 3.82 -5.53 13.20
N GLU A 207 4.60 -5.67 14.28
CA GLU A 207 4.80 -6.95 14.97
C GLU A 207 3.47 -7.54 15.48
N LYS A 208 2.66 -6.72 16.17
CA LYS A 208 1.34 -7.14 16.64
C LYS A 208 0.42 -7.56 15.49
N GLY A 209 0.43 -6.81 14.38
CA GLY A 209 -0.32 -7.17 13.17
C GLY A 209 0.14 -8.50 12.56
N THR A 210 1.44 -8.81 12.63
CA THR A 210 2.00 -10.07 12.10
C THR A 210 1.42 -11.29 12.82
N ASP A 211 1.32 -11.24 14.15
CA ASP A 211 0.75 -12.34 14.95
C ASP A 211 -0.73 -12.56 14.66
N ILE A 212 -1.46 -11.48 14.41
CA ILE A 212 -2.88 -11.48 14.04
C ILE A 212 -3.06 -12.11 12.66
N ILE A 213 -2.32 -11.64 11.65
CA ILE A 213 -2.37 -12.20 10.30
C ILE A 213 -2.01 -13.70 10.28
N LYS A 214 -1.04 -14.14 11.11
CA LYS A 214 -0.71 -15.57 11.24
C LYS A 214 -1.85 -16.40 11.84
N LYS A 215 -2.60 -15.87 12.80
CA LYS A 215 -3.77 -16.55 13.39
C LYS A 215 -4.90 -16.64 12.37
N ILE A 216 -5.16 -15.55 11.66
CA ILE A 216 -6.20 -15.45 10.62
C ILE A 216 -5.88 -16.41 9.47
N THR A 217 -4.65 -16.42 8.94
CA THR A 217 -4.26 -17.29 7.81
C THR A 217 -4.35 -18.79 8.14
N ARG A 218 -4.29 -19.17 9.43
CA ARG A 218 -4.44 -20.55 9.89
C ARG A 218 -5.91 -20.98 10.00
N ASN A 219 -6.86 -20.05 9.95
CA ASN A 219 -8.27 -20.36 10.05
C ASN A 219 -8.81 -20.75 8.67
N THR A 220 -9.29 -21.99 8.54
CA THR A 220 -9.69 -22.62 7.25
C THR A 220 -11.04 -22.13 6.71
N GLU A 221 -11.75 -21.30 7.46
CA GLU A 221 -13.11 -20.82 7.15
C GLU A 221 -13.16 -19.46 6.43
N LEU A 222 -12.00 -18.84 6.14
CA LEU A 222 -11.95 -17.55 5.45
C LEU A 222 -12.15 -17.69 3.94
N ASP A 223 -12.78 -16.69 3.34
CA ASP A 223 -12.88 -16.59 1.88
C ASP A 223 -11.50 -16.46 1.21
N ARG A 224 -11.38 -16.96 -0.04
CA ARG A 224 -10.16 -16.91 -0.84
C ARG A 224 -9.62 -15.49 -1.02
N ALA A 225 -10.50 -14.49 -1.15
CA ALA A 225 -10.08 -13.10 -1.29
C ALA A 225 -9.38 -12.59 -0.01
N SER A 226 -9.91 -12.92 1.16
CA SER A 226 -9.35 -12.55 2.46
C SER A 226 -8.00 -13.24 2.73
N HIS A 227 -7.86 -14.51 2.34
CA HIS A 227 -6.57 -15.22 2.41
C HIS A 227 -5.49 -14.53 1.54
N LYS A 228 -5.85 -14.09 0.34
CA LYS A 228 -4.92 -13.39 -0.55
C LYS A 228 -4.50 -12.04 0.03
N LEU A 229 -5.43 -11.27 0.59
CA LEU A 229 -5.13 -9.99 1.25
C LEU A 229 -4.22 -10.19 2.47
N ALA A 230 -4.50 -11.19 3.31
CA ALA A 230 -3.66 -11.54 4.45
C ALA A 230 -2.22 -11.90 4.02
N GLN A 231 -2.07 -12.67 2.94
CA GLN A 231 -0.76 -13.01 2.40
C GLN A 231 -0.02 -11.77 1.85
N GLN A 232 -0.71 -10.88 1.14
CA GLN A 232 -0.13 -9.63 0.63
C GLN A 232 0.35 -8.72 1.76
N ILE A 233 -0.40 -8.66 2.86
CA ILE A 233 0.00 -7.94 4.08
C ILE A 233 1.26 -8.57 4.67
N GLY A 234 1.31 -9.90 4.80
CA GLY A 234 2.51 -10.60 5.27
C GLY A 234 3.75 -10.33 4.41
N HIS A 235 3.59 -10.24 3.08
CA HIS A 235 4.67 -9.86 2.18
C HIS A 235 5.13 -8.42 2.38
N ALA A 236 4.20 -7.46 2.51
CA ALA A 236 4.54 -6.05 2.78
C ALA A 236 5.28 -5.89 4.12
N GLN A 237 4.83 -6.57 5.17
CA GLN A 237 5.50 -6.59 6.47
C GLN A 237 6.91 -7.18 6.37
N SER A 238 7.10 -8.26 5.62
CA SER A 238 8.42 -8.88 5.41
C SER A 238 9.39 -7.93 4.71
N ARG A 239 8.90 -7.14 3.73
CA ARG A 239 9.71 -6.11 3.06
C ARG A 239 10.00 -4.91 3.97
N LEU A 240 9.13 -4.60 4.93
CA LEU A 240 9.40 -3.55 5.91
C LEU A 240 10.47 -3.99 6.93
N ALA A 241 10.49 -5.25 7.35
CA ALA A 241 11.41 -5.78 8.37
C ALA A 241 12.90 -5.58 8.06
N LYS A 242 13.28 -5.52 6.77
CA LYS A 242 14.68 -5.27 6.35
C LYS A 242 15.13 -3.82 6.59
N PHE A 243 14.24 -2.85 6.80
CA PHE A 243 14.64 -1.44 6.83
C PHE A 243 15.53 -1.07 8.02
N THR A 244 15.45 -1.79 9.15
CA THR A 244 16.38 -1.60 10.28
C THR A 244 17.83 -1.73 9.83
N SER A 245 18.17 -2.76 9.04
CA SER A 245 19.55 -2.97 8.58
C SER A 245 19.91 -2.03 7.43
N ILE A 246 18.95 -1.67 6.58
CA ILE A 246 19.14 -0.69 5.50
C ILE A 246 19.49 0.69 6.08
N PHE A 247 18.75 1.17 7.08
CA PHE A 247 19.07 2.45 7.73
C PHE A 247 20.44 2.43 8.38
N GLN A 248 20.79 1.35 9.08
CA GLN A 248 22.11 1.25 9.71
C GLN A 248 23.24 1.28 8.68
N ARG A 249 23.06 0.58 7.55
CA ARG A 249 24.03 0.59 6.46
C ARG A 249 24.14 1.98 5.83
N ALA A 250 23.02 2.61 5.50
CA ALA A 250 23.00 3.94 4.90
C ALA A 250 23.71 4.97 5.81
N LEU A 251 23.42 4.97 7.12
CA LEU A 251 24.09 5.85 8.07
C LEU A 251 25.58 5.55 8.19
N ASN A 252 25.99 4.27 8.24
CA ASN A 252 27.40 3.91 8.27
C ASN A 252 28.15 4.35 6.99
N ASP A 253 27.49 4.28 5.82
CA ASP A 253 28.07 4.74 4.55
C ASP A 253 28.22 6.27 4.54
N MET A 254 27.24 7.00 5.10
CA MET A 254 27.35 8.45 5.30
C MET A 254 28.45 8.82 6.29
N ASP A 255 28.58 8.08 7.40
CA ASP A 255 29.66 8.27 8.37
C ASP A 255 31.04 8.00 7.75
N ARG A 256 31.15 7.04 6.81
CA ARG A 256 32.40 6.80 6.06
C ARG A 256 32.75 7.94 5.11
N GLN A 257 31.76 8.67 4.61
CA GLN A 257 31.95 9.85 3.76
C GLN A 257 32.20 11.13 4.58
N ARG A 258 32.20 11.04 5.91
CA ARG A 258 32.40 12.17 6.81
C ARG A 258 33.85 12.66 6.77
N ILE A 259 34.04 13.98 6.72
CA ILE A 259 35.38 14.58 6.82
C ILE A 259 35.78 14.57 8.30
N HIS A 260 36.72 13.69 8.67
CA HIS A 260 37.20 13.59 10.04
C HIS A 260 38.17 14.75 10.38
N LEU A 261 37.74 15.68 11.22
CA LEU A 261 38.60 16.71 11.83
C LEU A 261 38.92 16.32 13.29
N GLY A 262 40.02 15.59 13.52
CA GLY A 262 40.39 15.12 14.86
C GLY A 262 39.40 14.08 15.42
N ASN A 263 39.03 14.20 16.70
CA ASN A 263 38.13 13.25 17.38
C ASN A 263 36.63 13.44 17.07
N SER A 264 36.25 14.47 16.29
CA SER A 264 34.87 14.70 15.85
C SER A 264 34.85 15.02 14.36
N GLY A 265 34.21 14.18 13.55
CA GLY A 265 34.04 14.47 12.13
C GLY A 265 33.03 15.59 11.87
N VAL A 266 33.16 16.28 10.74
CA VAL A 266 32.14 17.20 10.22
C VAL A 266 31.29 16.43 9.22
N SER A 267 29.99 16.31 9.50
CA SER A 267 29.03 15.71 8.55
C SER A 267 28.55 16.75 7.53
N THR A 268 28.03 16.28 6.40
CA THR A 268 27.35 17.14 5.41
C THR A 268 26.16 17.88 6.03
N SER A 269 25.52 17.28 7.04
CA SER A 269 24.44 17.86 7.84
C SER A 269 24.92 19.06 8.68
N ASP A 270 26.07 18.92 9.33
CA ASP A 270 26.69 19.98 10.13
C ASP A 270 27.10 21.14 9.23
N LEU A 271 27.63 20.83 8.04
CA LEU A 271 28.05 21.81 7.05
C LEU A 271 26.85 22.59 6.49
N ASN A 272 25.76 21.91 6.13
CA ASN A 272 24.52 22.56 5.71
C ASN A 272 23.91 23.42 6.82
N ARG A 273 23.88 22.93 8.07
CA ARG A 273 23.36 23.70 9.21
C ARG A 273 24.23 24.93 9.50
N TYR A 274 25.55 24.79 9.39
CA TYR A 274 26.49 25.90 9.52
C TYR A 274 26.22 26.96 8.45
N LEU A 275 26.17 26.56 7.17
CA LEU A 275 25.92 27.48 6.05
C LEU A 275 24.55 28.18 6.15
N MET A 276 23.50 27.47 6.59
CA MET A 276 22.15 28.04 6.78
C MET A 276 22.07 29.09 7.90
N ASN A 277 23.03 29.09 8.82
CA ASN A 277 23.07 30.02 9.96
C ASN A 277 24.02 31.21 9.75
N LEU A 278 24.72 31.27 8.61
CA LEU A 278 25.57 32.40 8.25
C LEU A 278 24.73 33.52 7.61
N ASP A 279 25.16 34.77 7.82
CA ASP A 279 24.59 35.91 7.11
C ASP A 279 25.11 35.99 5.66
N SER A 280 24.36 36.72 4.82
CA SER A 280 24.66 36.79 3.39
C SER A 280 26.06 37.33 3.08
N ASN A 281 26.62 38.23 3.88
CA ASN A 281 27.96 38.78 3.62
C ASN A 281 29.03 37.72 3.87
N THR A 282 28.93 36.98 4.97
CA THR A 282 29.86 35.88 5.28
C THR A 282 29.77 34.74 4.27
N LEU A 283 28.58 34.46 3.74
CA LEU A 283 28.39 33.48 2.65
C LEU A 283 29.07 33.93 1.35
N ILE A 284 28.97 35.22 1.00
CA ILE A 284 29.64 35.80 -0.18
C ILE A 284 31.16 35.71 -0.03
N GLU A 285 31.69 36.04 1.15
CA GLU A 285 33.12 35.95 1.44
C GLU A 285 33.63 34.50 1.36
N LEU A 286 32.84 33.51 1.80
CA LEU A 286 33.16 32.09 1.66
C LEU A 286 33.23 31.61 0.21
N LEU A 287 32.50 32.28 -0.68
CA LEU A 287 32.37 31.94 -2.11
C LEU A 287 33.37 32.69 -3.00
N ASP A 288 33.99 33.77 -2.51
CA ASP A 288 34.79 34.72 -3.29
C ASP A 288 35.93 34.06 -4.08
N ASP A 289 36.53 33.01 -3.53
CA ASP A 289 37.66 32.27 -4.14
C ASP A 289 37.25 30.89 -4.73
N VAL A 290 35.98 30.51 -4.60
CA VAL A 290 35.44 29.21 -5.03
C VAL A 290 34.59 29.34 -6.29
N VAL A 291 33.97 30.50 -6.51
CA VAL A 291 33.18 30.81 -7.71
C VAL A 291 34.12 31.20 -8.86
N GLY A 292 34.82 30.20 -9.40
CA GLY A 292 35.37 30.31 -10.74
C GLY A 292 34.26 30.31 -11.77
N VAL A 293 34.38 31.13 -12.82
CA VAL A 293 33.61 30.89 -14.05
C VAL A 293 34.01 29.48 -14.51
N PRO A 294 33.08 28.51 -14.62
CA PRO A 294 33.44 27.23 -15.19
C PRO A 294 33.87 27.50 -16.62
N VAL A 295 35.18 27.39 -16.89
CA VAL A 295 35.66 27.23 -18.25
C VAL A 295 35.14 25.86 -18.65
N MET A 296 33.95 25.82 -19.23
CA MET A 296 33.37 24.59 -19.74
C MET A 296 34.30 24.14 -20.86
N PRO A 297 35.19 23.15 -20.63
CA PRO A 297 36.01 22.67 -21.69
C PRO A 297 35.03 21.99 -22.64
N ALA A 298 35.13 22.28 -23.94
CA ALA A 298 34.40 21.52 -24.95
C ALA A 298 35.03 20.12 -25.03
N PHE A 299 34.95 19.34 -23.96
CA PHE A 299 35.12 17.90 -24.05
C PHE A 299 33.90 17.41 -24.81
N LEU A 300 34.14 17.03 -26.06
CA LEU A 300 33.29 16.12 -26.81
C LEU A 300 33.21 14.82 -26.01
N LEU A 301 32.38 14.80 -24.97
CA LEU A 301 31.83 13.59 -24.40
C LEU A 301 30.73 13.10 -25.33
N SER A 302 31.06 12.94 -26.62
CA SER A 302 30.12 12.48 -27.64
C SER A 302 29.51 11.16 -27.19
N ASP A 303 30.29 10.34 -26.51
CA ASP A 303 29.98 8.99 -26.07
C ASP A 303 28.98 9.03 -24.91
N ILE A 304 29.23 9.84 -23.87
CA ILE A 304 28.31 9.96 -22.73
C ILE A 304 27.05 10.73 -23.12
N VAL A 305 27.17 11.77 -23.96
CA VAL A 305 26.01 12.50 -24.47
C VAL A 305 25.21 11.63 -25.44
N ALA A 306 25.86 10.77 -26.24
CA ALA A 306 25.17 9.77 -27.06
C ALA A 306 24.50 8.71 -26.20
N ASP A 307 25.14 8.18 -25.15
CA ASP A 307 24.52 7.21 -24.24
C ASP A 307 23.31 7.82 -23.51
N ILE A 308 23.43 9.05 -23.02
CA ILE A 308 22.32 9.76 -22.37
C ILE A 308 21.22 10.07 -23.39
N ALA A 309 21.57 10.49 -24.61
CA ALA A 309 20.58 10.75 -25.66
C ALA A 309 19.91 9.45 -26.14
N GLU A 310 20.64 8.34 -26.24
CA GLU A 310 20.12 7.02 -26.59
C GLU A 310 19.16 6.54 -25.51
N TYR A 311 19.52 6.69 -24.23
CA TYR A 311 18.62 6.37 -23.13
C TYR A 311 17.35 7.25 -23.15
N GLU A 312 17.49 8.56 -23.33
CA GLU A 312 16.37 9.51 -23.33
C GLU A 312 15.46 9.37 -24.56
N LEU A 313 15.99 9.02 -25.73
CA LEU A 313 15.22 8.85 -26.98
C LEU A 313 14.74 7.41 -27.22
N ILE A 314 15.44 6.40 -26.73
CA ILE A 314 15.07 4.99 -27.00
C ILE A 314 14.42 4.38 -25.77
N ASP A 315 15.10 4.39 -24.63
CA ASP A 315 14.62 3.66 -23.45
C ASP A 315 13.51 4.39 -22.70
N ARG A 316 13.58 5.72 -22.61
CA ARG A 316 12.54 6.52 -21.95
C ARG A 316 11.29 6.68 -22.81
N GLU A 317 11.44 6.81 -24.13
CA GLU A 317 10.30 6.85 -25.07
C GLU A 317 9.58 5.48 -25.14
N ARG A 318 10.31 4.35 -25.10
CA ARG A 318 9.73 3.00 -24.95
C ARG A 318 8.99 2.75 -23.63
N GLN A 319 9.36 3.46 -22.57
CA GLN A 319 8.69 3.38 -21.27
C GLN A 319 7.46 4.29 -21.17
N SER A 320 7.35 5.28 -22.05
CA SER A 320 6.05 5.88 -22.32
C SER A 320 5.22 4.84 -23.09
N PRO A 321 3.94 4.58 -22.73
CA PRO A 321 3.08 3.86 -23.61
C PRO A 321 2.88 4.76 -24.82
N GLU A 322 3.72 4.60 -25.85
CA GLU A 322 3.47 5.14 -27.16
C GLU A 322 2.01 4.77 -27.51
N ASP A 323 1.23 5.74 -27.96
CA ASP A 323 -0.02 5.49 -28.67
C ASP A 323 0.34 4.73 -29.96
N TRP A 324 0.64 3.43 -29.82
CA TRP A 324 0.62 2.50 -30.93
C TRP A 324 -0.84 2.40 -31.32
N ILE A 325 -1.26 3.31 -32.20
CA ILE A 325 -2.36 3.03 -33.10
C ILE A 325 -1.91 1.76 -33.82
N LEU A 326 -2.45 0.61 -33.39
CA LEU A 326 -2.24 -0.64 -34.08
C LEU A 326 -2.50 -0.37 -35.57
N PRO A 327 -1.54 -0.69 -36.46
CA PRO A 327 -1.83 -0.62 -37.88
C PRO A 327 -3.08 -1.46 -38.14
N GLU A 328 -3.92 -1.03 -39.08
CA GLU A 328 -5.05 -1.86 -39.51
C GLU A 328 -4.56 -3.28 -39.76
N ILE A 329 -5.34 -4.28 -39.31
CA ILE A 329 -5.00 -5.69 -39.49
C ILE A 329 -4.89 -5.94 -40.99
N ILE A 330 -3.66 -5.98 -41.49
CA ILE A 330 -3.34 -6.43 -42.84
C ILE A 330 -3.05 -7.91 -42.72
N GLU A 331 -3.82 -8.75 -43.41
CA GLU A 331 -3.49 -10.16 -43.57
C GLU A 331 -2.09 -10.26 -44.17
N SER A 332 -1.16 -10.88 -43.42
CA SER A 332 0.18 -11.16 -43.92
C SER A 332 0.09 -12.00 -45.19
N PRO A 333 0.89 -11.71 -46.23
CA PRO A 333 0.98 -12.59 -47.39
C PRO A 333 1.39 -14.00 -46.91
N PRO A 334 0.81 -15.06 -47.50
CA PRO A 334 1.19 -16.42 -47.14
C PRO A 334 2.67 -16.62 -47.47
N THR A 335 3.50 -16.69 -46.43
CA THR A 335 4.89 -17.07 -46.58
C THR A 335 4.93 -18.58 -46.81
N ASP A 336 5.31 -19.01 -48.02
CA ASP A 336 5.53 -20.42 -48.39
C ASP A 336 6.84 -21.01 -47.82
N GLU A 337 7.62 -20.22 -47.08
CA GLU A 337 8.78 -20.72 -46.34
C GLU A 337 8.33 -21.31 -45.00
N SER A 338 8.05 -22.61 -45.01
CA SER A 338 8.11 -23.42 -43.80
C SER A 338 9.50 -23.20 -43.21
N PHE A 339 9.58 -22.56 -42.04
CA PHE A 339 10.73 -22.76 -41.17
C PHE A 339 10.83 -24.28 -40.98
N SER A 340 11.80 -24.90 -41.63
CA SER A 340 12.11 -26.29 -41.35
C SER A 340 12.69 -26.29 -39.95
N ASP A 341 11.86 -26.65 -38.97
CA ASP A 341 12.28 -26.95 -37.61
C ASP A 341 13.31 -28.09 -37.69
N ASP A 342 14.60 -27.76 -37.82
CA ASP A 342 15.69 -28.73 -37.92
C ASP A 342 15.92 -29.36 -36.53
N LEU A 343 15.00 -30.24 -36.14
CA LEU A 343 14.91 -30.87 -34.81
C LEU A 343 15.83 -32.09 -34.67
N ALA A 344 16.80 -32.27 -35.56
CA ALA A 344 17.73 -33.40 -35.55
C ALA A 344 18.45 -33.57 -34.19
N LEU A 345 18.79 -32.46 -33.52
CA LEU A 345 19.38 -32.47 -32.18
C LEU A 345 18.39 -32.97 -31.12
N LEU A 346 17.11 -32.60 -31.23
CA LEU A 346 16.06 -33.07 -30.33
C LEU A 346 15.78 -34.56 -30.55
N GLU A 347 15.71 -35.02 -31.79
CA GLU A 347 15.46 -36.44 -32.12
C GLU A 347 16.59 -37.33 -31.57
N THR A 348 17.85 -36.91 -31.76
CA THR A 348 19.01 -37.62 -31.22
C THR A 348 18.97 -37.67 -29.69
N LEU A 349 18.69 -36.53 -29.05
CA LEU A 349 18.55 -36.46 -27.59
C LEU A 349 17.39 -37.35 -27.10
N HIS A 350 16.25 -37.32 -27.78
CA HIS A 350 15.07 -38.13 -27.45
C HIS A 350 15.40 -39.62 -27.49
N SER A 351 16.07 -40.10 -28.54
CA SER A 351 16.51 -41.50 -28.64
C SER A 351 17.45 -41.90 -27.50
N GLU A 352 18.47 -41.08 -27.19
CA GLU A 352 19.42 -41.36 -26.10
C GLU A 352 18.72 -41.39 -24.73
N VAL A 353 17.86 -40.42 -24.45
CA VAL A 353 17.18 -40.26 -23.16
C VAL A 353 16.07 -41.30 -22.95
N SER A 354 15.35 -41.67 -24.02
CA SER A 354 14.30 -42.70 -23.96
C SER A 354 14.84 -44.12 -23.68
N SER A 355 16.11 -44.39 -24.01
CA SER A 355 16.78 -45.67 -23.77
C SER A 355 17.36 -45.84 -22.35
N ILE A 356 17.11 -44.89 -21.44
CA ILE A 356 17.64 -44.94 -20.08
C ILE A 356 16.80 -45.91 -19.23
N ASP A 357 17.36 -47.10 -19.00
CA ASP A 357 16.83 -48.11 -18.08
C ASP A 357 17.65 -48.11 -16.77
N GLY A 358 17.47 -47.07 -15.94
CA GLY A 358 18.14 -46.92 -14.64
C GLY A 358 18.44 -45.47 -14.28
N GLU A 359 19.17 -45.27 -13.18
CA GLU A 359 19.68 -43.96 -12.79
C GLU A 359 20.99 -43.64 -13.53
N LYS A 360 21.06 -42.47 -14.18
CA LYS A 360 22.26 -41.95 -14.85
C LYS A 360 22.60 -40.55 -14.37
N SER A 361 23.90 -40.25 -14.28
CA SER A 361 24.38 -38.91 -13.93
C SER A 361 24.19 -37.92 -15.10
N LEU A 362 23.77 -36.69 -14.79
CA LEU A 362 23.70 -35.60 -15.75
C LEU A 362 25.09 -35.20 -16.29
N ALA A 363 26.15 -35.38 -15.48
CA ALA A 363 27.52 -35.13 -15.92
C ALA A 363 27.96 -36.08 -17.04
N GLU A 364 27.40 -37.29 -17.07
CA GLU A 364 27.62 -38.26 -18.13
C GLU A 364 26.75 -37.99 -19.36
N LEU A 365 25.52 -37.56 -19.15
CA LEU A 365 24.50 -37.44 -20.19
C LEU A 365 24.54 -36.12 -20.94
N VAL A 366 24.75 -34.97 -20.28
CA VAL A 366 24.56 -33.62 -20.87
C VAL A 366 25.69 -33.21 -21.82
N PRO A 367 26.99 -33.31 -21.45
CA PRO A 367 28.09 -32.83 -22.27
C PRO A 367 28.21 -33.60 -23.59
N LYS A 368 28.12 -32.90 -24.74
CA LYS A 368 28.17 -33.52 -26.07
C LYS A 368 28.68 -32.54 -27.12
N ARG A 369 29.67 -32.97 -27.90
CA ARG A 369 30.28 -32.31 -29.07
C ARG A 369 30.86 -30.90 -28.86
N ASN A 370 30.09 -29.97 -28.32
CA ASN A 370 30.46 -28.59 -28.02
C ASN A 370 29.60 -28.00 -26.90
N TYR A 371 29.92 -26.78 -26.50
CA TYR A 371 29.24 -26.11 -25.39
C TYR A 371 27.79 -25.79 -25.74
N GLU A 372 27.52 -25.35 -26.97
CA GLU A 372 26.19 -24.94 -27.44
C GLU A 372 25.20 -26.10 -27.38
N GLU A 373 25.59 -27.27 -27.87
CA GLU A 373 24.77 -28.48 -27.82
C GLU A 373 24.60 -28.97 -26.37
N SER A 374 25.63 -28.87 -25.55
CA SER A 374 25.55 -29.25 -24.13
C SER A 374 24.54 -28.38 -23.36
N VAL A 375 24.53 -27.06 -23.59
CA VAL A 375 23.55 -26.12 -23.01
C VAL A 375 22.15 -26.40 -23.53
N TYR A 376 22.01 -26.62 -24.84
CA TYR A 376 20.74 -27.00 -25.44
C TYR A 376 20.16 -28.25 -24.79
N ARG A 377 20.96 -29.31 -24.63
CA ARG A 377 20.52 -30.57 -24.01
C ARG A 377 20.12 -30.39 -22.56
N LEU A 378 20.86 -29.59 -21.78
CA LEU A 378 20.48 -29.25 -20.40
C LEU A 378 19.14 -28.52 -20.34
N SER A 379 18.94 -27.53 -21.24
CA SER A 379 17.69 -26.78 -21.31
C SER A 379 16.51 -27.68 -21.64
N MET A 380 16.65 -28.59 -22.61
CA MET A 380 15.60 -29.53 -22.97
C MET A 380 15.31 -30.53 -21.86
N ILE A 381 16.33 -31.12 -21.25
CA ILE A 381 16.16 -32.07 -20.14
C ILE A 381 15.41 -31.42 -18.98
N SER A 382 15.70 -30.16 -18.65
CA SER A 382 15.00 -29.44 -17.57
C SER A 382 13.48 -29.28 -17.78
N LEU A 383 13.00 -29.39 -19.03
CA LEU A 383 11.59 -29.29 -19.37
C LEU A 383 10.83 -30.61 -19.18
N ILE A 384 11.50 -31.75 -18.99
CA ILE A 384 10.85 -33.04 -18.79
C ILE A 384 9.96 -32.99 -17.54
N GLY A 385 8.67 -33.26 -17.71
CA GLY A 385 7.68 -33.18 -16.63
C GLY A 385 7.11 -31.78 -16.36
N ALA A 386 7.47 -30.76 -17.14
CA ALA A 386 6.83 -29.45 -17.09
C ALA A 386 5.37 -29.52 -17.59
N LYS A 387 4.47 -28.75 -16.96
CA LYS A 387 3.06 -28.64 -17.39
C LYS A 387 2.90 -27.52 -18.42
N GLY A 388 2.61 -27.85 -19.67
CA GLY A 388 2.31 -26.89 -20.73
C GLY A 388 2.06 -27.55 -22.09
N GLU A 389 1.23 -26.93 -22.93
CA GLU A 389 1.08 -27.29 -24.34
C GLU A 389 2.10 -26.51 -25.16
N TYR A 390 3.02 -27.22 -25.81
CA TYR A 390 4.02 -26.63 -26.69
C TYR A 390 3.60 -26.96 -28.12
N GLY A 391 3.42 -25.94 -28.96
CA GLY A 391 2.79 -26.08 -30.29
C GLY A 391 3.44 -27.08 -31.25
N ASN A 392 4.60 -27.65 -30.93
CA ASN A 392 5.27 -28.70 -31.71
C ASN A 392 5.09 -30.10 -31.05
N SER A 393 4.65 -31.08 -31.85
CA SER A 393 4.35 -32.45 -31.41
C SER A 393 5.59 -33.23 -30.93
N GLN A 394 6.78 -32.97 -31.50
CA GLN A 394 8.02 -33.64 -31.12
C GLN A 394 8.53 -33.14 -29.76
N VAL A 395 8.47 -31.83 -29.53
CA VAL A 395 8.81 -31.20 -28.23
C VAL A 395 7.86 -31.70 -27.14
N THR A 396 6.57 -31.76 -27.44
CA THR A 396 5.56 -32.31 -26.53
C THR A 396 5.81 -33.80 -26.23
N GLY A 397 6.27 -34.58 -27.21
CA GLY A 397 6.68 -35.97 -27.01
C GLY A 397 7.85 -36.11 -26.03
N PHE A 398 8.89 -35.28 -26.19
CA PHE A 398 10.07 -35.27 -25.33
C PHE A 398 9.74 -34.88 -23.88
N ILE A 399 8.95 -33.83 -23.68
CA ILE A 399 8.57 -33.32 -22.34
C ILE A 399 7.77 -34.35 -21.54
N ASN A 400 6.97 -35.17 -22.23
CA ASN A 400 6.12 -36.19 -21.63
C ASN A 400 6.84 -37.53 -21.38
N LEU A 401 8.16 -37.61 -21.60
CA LEU A 401 8.92 -38.82 -21.27
C LEU A 401 8.73 -39.19 -19.79
N PRO A 402 8.57 -40.49 -19.46
CA PRO A 402 8.31 -40.95 -18.11
C PRO A 402 9.59 -40.98 -17.27
N LEU A 403 10.30 -39.85 -17.21
CA LEU A 403 11.55 -39.68 -16.48
C LEU A 403 11.36 -38.67 -15.34
N ARG A 404 12.23 -38.79 -14.34
CA ARG A 404 12.37 -37.90 -13.20
C ARG A 404 13.80 -37.40 -13.18
N ILE A 405 13.95 -36.11 -12.92
CA ILE A 405 15.25 -35.47 -12.78
C ILE A 405 15.32 -34.94 -11.36
N ASP A 406 16.38 -35.30 -10.66
CA ASP A 406 16.67 -34.79 -9.33
C ASP A 406 18.01 -34.02 -9.41
N PHE A 407 17.95 -32.71 -9.17
CA PHE A 407 19.13 -31.85 -9.08
C PHE A 407 19.57 -31.75 -7.62
N ASN A 408 20.88 -31.83 -7.39
CA ASN A 408 21.51 -31.63 -6.10
C ASN A 408 22.25 -30.29 -6.06
N ASP A 409 22.46 -29.75 -4.86
CA ASP A 409 23.18 -28.47 -4.64
C ASP A 409 24.71 -28.57 -4.88
N GLY A 410 25.21 -29.75 -5.25
CA GLY A 410 26.62 -30.00 -5.55
C GLY A 410 27.03 -29.59 -6.96
N ILE A 411 28.34 -29.44 -7.19
CA ILE A 411 28.91 -29.15 -8.50
C ILE A 411 29.95 -30.21 -8.82
N GLU A 412 29.78 -30.88 -9.95
CA GLU A 412 30.71 -31.90 -10.46
C GLU A 412 31.65 -31.31 -11.52
N THR A 413 32.92 -31.72 -11.50
CA THR A 413 33.92 -31.31 -12.50
C THR A 413 33.92 -32.26 -13.69
N VAL A 414 33.71 -31.73 -14.90
CA VAL A 414 33.46 -32.52 -16.13
C VAL A 414 34.62 -32.43 -17.11
N MET A 415 35.10 -31.21 -17.41
CA MET A 415 36.26 -30.94 -18.27
C MET A 415 36.22 -31.59 -19.67
N ARG A 416 35.04 -31.68 -20.30
CA ARG A 416 34.85 -32.20 -21.67
C ARG A 416 33.75 -31.45 -22.42
N GLU A 417 33.80 -31.50 -23.76
CA GLU A 417 32.78 -30.92 -24.65
C GLU A 417 32.45 -29.44 -24.36
N GLY A 418 33.45 -28.65 -23.94
CA GLY A 418 33.28 -27.23 -23.59
C GLY A 418 32.67 -26.97 -22.21
N VAL A 419 32.34 -28.01 -21.42
CA VAL A 419 31.78 -27.89 -20.08
C VAL A 419 32.86 -28.11 -19.02
N LYS A 420 33.18 -27.06 -18.24
CA LYS A 420 34.13 -27.13 -17.13
C LYS A 420 33.52 -27.83 -15.91
N THR A 421 32.32 -27.40 -15.52
CA THR A 421 31.59 -27.85 -14.33
C THR A 421 30.10 -27.93 -14.64
N ILE A 422 29.37 -28.83 -13.99
CA ILE A 422 27.92 -28.97 -14.10
C ILE A 422 27.32 -29.18 -12.71
N SER A 423 26.07 -28.79 -12.50
CA SER A 423 25.33 -29.14 -11.28
C SER A 423 25.20 -30.66 -11.16
N GLU A 424 25.41 -31.18 -9.97
CA GLU A 424 25.15 -32.59 -9.67
C GLU A 424 23.67 -32.90 -9.88
N GLY A 425 23.37 -34.00 -10.55
CA GLY A 425 22.00 -34.44 -10.70
C GLY A 425 21.92 -35.78 -11.40
N THR A 426 20.81 -36.46 -11.22
CA THR A 426 20.54 -37.75 -11.83
C THR A 426 19.21 -37.75 -12.56
N ILE A 427 19.14 -38.57 -13.60
CA ILE A 427 17.92 -38.84 -14.36
C ILE A 427 17.58 -40.32 -14.25
N SER A 428 16.32 -40.61 -13.91
CA SER A 428 15.81 -41.97 -13.71
C SER A 428 14.38 -42.11 -14.23
N ARG A 429 13.88 -43.34 -14.37
CA ARG A 429 12.52 -43.58 -14.85
C ARG A 429 11.49 -43.39 -13.72
N LYS A 430 10.39 -42.69 -13.99
CA LYS A 430 9.27 -42.56 -13.04
C LYS A 430 8.72 -43.95 -12.71
N GLY A 431 8.91 -44.41 -11.48
CA GLY A 431 8.40 -45.68 -10.98
C GLY A 431 9.46 -46.73 -10.62
N GLN A 432 10.74 -46.36 -10.55
CA GLN A 432 11.78 -47.10 -9.81
C GLN A 432 12.22 -46.35 -8.56
#